data_AF-A0A6L7A825-F1
#
_entry.id   AF-A0A6L7A825-F1
#
_cell.length_a   1.000
_cell.length_b   1.000
_cell.length_c   1.000
_cell.angle_alpha   90.00
_cell.angle_beta   90.00
_cell.angle_gamma   90.00
#
_symmetry.space_group_name_H-M   'P 1'
#
loop_
_entity.id
_entity.type
_entity.pdbx_description
1 polymer ?
#
loop_
_entity_poly.entity_id
_entity_poly.type
_entity_poly.pdbx_seq_one_letter_code
_entity_poly.pdbx_strand_id
1 'polypeptide(L)'
;QAIMEQDERQVQIGAGDITLLDASRPCSLYWQESSKQISLLLPRTLLEQYFPHQKPVCAERLDADLPMVQLSHRLLQESMNNPALSETESEAALQAMVCLLRPVLHQRESVQPRRERQFQKVVTLIDDNIREEILRPEWIAGETGMSVRSLYRMFADKGLVVAQYIRNRRLDFCADAIRHAADDEKLAGIGFHWGFSDQSHFSTVFKQRFGMTPGEYRRKFR
;
A
#
# COMPACT_ATOMS: atom_id res chain seq x y z
N GLN A 1 32.85 -5.90 -8.19
CA GLN A 1 31.50 -5.27 -8.18
C GLN A 1 30.57 -6.04 -9.11
N ALA A 2 29.25 -5.94 -8.92
CA ALA A 2 28.25 -6.55 -9.78
C ALA A 2 27.23 -5.51 -10.27
N ILE A 3 26.60 -5.76 -11.41
CA ILE A 3 25.49 -4.98 -11.95
C ILE A 3 24.28 -5.90 -12.03
N MET A 4 23.15 -5.46 -11.49
CA MET A 4 21.88 -6.16 -11.61
C MET A 4 20.87 -5.31 -12.38
N GLU A 5 20.15 -5.97 -13.27
CA GLU A 5 19.09 -5.39 -14.10
C GLU A 5 17.79 -6.18 -13.92
N GLN A 6 16.70 -5.46 -13.66
CA GLN A 6 15.35 -6.02 -13.64
C GLN A 6 14.34 -4.94 -14.00
N ASP A 7 13.42 -5.28 -14.91
CA ASP A 7 12.52 -4.32 -15.56
C ASP A 7 13.34 -3.16 -16.19
N GLU A 8 12.99 -1.90 -15.93
CA GLU A 8 13.72 -0.71 -16.42
C GLU A 8 14.79 -0.21 -15.43
N ARG A 9 15.09 -0.98 -14.37
CA ARG A 9 16.03 -0.59 -13.32
C ARG A 9 17.34 -1.32 -13.46
N GLN A 10 18.42 -0.56 -13.28
CA GLN A 10 19.78 -1.06 -13.19
C GLN A 10 20.42 -0.56 -11.89
N VAL A 11 21.13 -1.44 -11.20
CA VAL A 11 21.81 -1.12 -9.95
C VAL A 11 23.20 -1.73 -9.90
N GLN A 12 24.17 -0.95 -9.41
CA GLN A 12 25.51 -1.40 -9.14
C GLN A 12 25.66 -1.78 -7.66
N ILE A 13 26.20 -2.97 -7.43
CA ILE A 13 26.26 -3.64 -6.12
C ILE A 13 27.72 -3.93 -5.78
N GLY A 14 28.14 -3.47 -4.60
CA GLY A 14 29.45 -3.73 -4.00
C GLY A 14 29.45 -4.89 -3.02
N ALA A 15 30.60 -5.14 -2.39
CA ALA A 15 30.71 -6.13 -1.33
C ALA A 15 29.92 -5.67 -0.10
N GLY A 16 29.09 -6.56 0.45
CA GLY A 16 28.24 -6.25 1.61
C GLY A 16 26.95 -5.51 1.28
N ASP A 17 26.75 -5.06 0.05
CA ASP A 17 25.47 -4.51 -0.36
C ASP A 17 24.41 -5.62 -0.48
N ILE A 18 23.15 -5.27 -0.25
CA ILE A 18 22.01 -6.16 -0.46
C ILE A 18 21.13 -5.58 -1.57
N THR A 19 20.55 -6.45 -2.40
CA THR A 19 19.51 -6.07 -3.36
C THR A 19 18.34 -7.04 -3.27
N LEU A 20 17.15 -6.56 -3.58
CA LEU A 20 15.98 -7.41 -3.79
C LEU A 20 15.75 -7.63 -5.29
N LEU A 21 15.35 -8.84 -5.66
CA LEU A 21 14.87 -9.17 -7.01
C LEU A 21 13.58 -9.97 -6.91
N ASP A 22 12.69 -9.79 -7.88
CA ASP A 22 11.51 -10.63 -8.08
C ASP A 22 11.90 -11.84 -8.94
N ALA A 23 12.07 -13.01 -8.31
CA ALA A 23 12.49 -14.22 -9.00
C ALA A 23 11.45 -14.76 -10.00
N SER A 24 10.20 -14.24 -10.00
CA SER A 24 9.18 -14.59 -10.98
C SER A 24 9.30 -13.81 -12.30
N ARG A 25 10.22 -12.85 -12.37
CA ARG A 25 10.46 -12.00 -13.54
C ARG A 25 11.89 -12.19 -14.07
N PRO A 26 12.11 -11.97 -15.38
CA PRO A 26 13.46 -11.93 -15.92
C PRO A 26 14.35 -10.92 -15.17
N CYS A 27 15.58 -11.32 -14.88
CA CYS A 27 16.63 -10.44 -14.37
C CYS A 27 17.97 -10.86 -14.96
N SER A 28 18.90 -9.89 -15.04
CA SER A 28 20.27 -10.14 -15.46
C SER A 28 21.22 -9.70 -14.35
N LEU A 29 22.21 -10.54 -14.04
CA LEU A 29 23.27 -10.23 -13.09
C LEU A 29 24.61 -10.37 -13.81
N TYR A 30 25.42 -9.33 -13.75
CA TYR A 30 26.74 -9.27 -14.38
C TYR A 30 27.80 -9.04 -13.31
N TRP A 31 28.80 -9.91 -13.27
CA TRP A 31 29.94 -9.78 -12.35
C TRP A 31 31.16 -9.25 -13.11
N GLN A 32 31.76 -8.18 -12.61
CA GLN A 32 32.94 -7.57 -13.23
C GLN A 32 34.25 -8.28 -12.84
N GLU A 33 34.24 -9.00 -11.71
CA GLU A 33 35.39 -9.68 -11.12
C GLU A 33 34.93 -10.98 -10.46
N SER A 34 35.88 -11.81 -10.00
CA SER A 34 35.56 -12.99 -9.20
C SER A 34 34.83 -12.60 -7.92
N SER A 35 33.64 -13.16 -7.70
CA SER A 35 32.75 -12.76 -6.62
C SER A 35 32.08 -13.96 -5.95
N LYS A 36 31.77 -13.81 -4.65
CA LYS A 36 30.88 -14.72 -3.92
C LYS A 36 29.60 -13.99 -3.60
N GLN A 37 28.47 -14.66 -3.82
CA GLN A 37 27.14 -14.12 -3.50
C GLN A 37 26.35 -15.12 -2.67
N ILE A 38 25.44 -14.59 -1.86
CA ILE A 38 24.46 -15.36 -1.11
C ILE A 38 23.08 -14.89 -1.58
N SER A 39 22.25 -15.83 -2.01
CA SER A 39 20.87 -15.56 -2.42
C SER A 39 19.93 -16.18 -1.41
N LEU A 40 19.09 -15.35 -0.79
CA LEU A 40 18.06 -15.80 0.13
C LEU A 40 16.71 -15.74 -0.58
N LEU A 41 16.01 -16.87 -0.59
CA LEU A 41 14.68 -16.97 -1.16
C LEU A 41 13.66 -16.58 -0.08
N LEU A 42 12.99 -15.46 -0.27
CA LEU A 42 11.86 -15.05 0.56
C LEU A 42 10.56 -15.63 0.01
N PRO A 43 9.80 -16.38 0.81
CA PRO A 43 8.43 -16.73 0.47
C PRO A 43 7.60 -15.45 0.26
N ARG A 44 6.81 -15.43 -0.82
CA ARG A 44 5.97 -14.27 -1.15
C ARG A 44 4.95 -13.94 -0.07
N THR A 45 4.44 -14.96 0.62
CA THR A 45 3.54 -14.83 1.77
C THR A 45 4.15 -14.00 2.89
N LEU A 46 5.45 -14.20 3.17
CA LEU A 46 6.17 -13.43 4.18
C LEU A 46 6.33 -11.97 3.75
N LEU A 47 6.65 -11.70 2.48
CA LEU A 47 6.66 -10.33 1.95
C LEU A 47 5.30 -9.66 2.11
N GLU A 48 4.21 -10.32 1.74
CA GLU A 48 2.86 -9.77 1.81
C GLU A 48 2.43 -9.45 3.26
N GLN A 49 2.89 -10.24 4.25
CA GLN A 49 2.65 -9.98 5.67
C GLN A 49 3.37 -8.73 6.19
N TYR A 50 4.63 -8.52 5.82
CA TYR A 50 5.44 -7.40 6.31
C TYR A 50 5.23 -6.10 5.50
N PHE A 51 4.71 -6.22 4.28
CA PHE A 51 4.53 -5.14 3.30
C PHE A 51 3.11 -5.13 2.70
N PRO A 52 2.03 -5.07 3.51
CA PRO A 52 0.65 -5.28 3.03
C PRO A 52 0.15 -4.16 2.09
N HIS A 53 0.68 -2.95 2.24
CA HIS A 53 0.22 -1.77 1.48
C HIS A 53 1.21 -1.34 0.39
N GLN A 54 2.44 -1.85 0.42
CA GLN A 54 3.48 -1.40 -0.49
C GLN A 54 4.59 -2.43 -0.62
N LYS A 55 4.69 -3.06 -1.79
CA LYS A 55 5.76 -4.02 -2.08
C LYS A 55 7.12 -3.30 -2.15
N PRO A 56 8.19 -3.93 -1.63
CA PRO A 56 9.54 -3.39 -1.79
C PRO A 56 9.92 -3.31 -3.26
N VAL A 57 10.70 -2.29 -3.60
CA VAL A 57 11.20 -2.08 -4.96
C VAL A 57 12.35 -3.07 -5.22
N CYS A 58 12.31 -3.74 -6.37
CA CYS A 58 13.38 -4.61 -6.82
C CYS A 58 14.43 -3.83 -7.61
N ALA A 59 15.64 -4.37 -7.70
CA ALA A 59 16.80 -3.70 -8.31
C ALA A 59 17.14 -2.34 -7.67
N GLU A 60 17.14 -2.31 -6.34
CA GLU A 60 17.65 -1.19 -5.55
C GLU A 60 18.74 -1.65 -4.58
N ARG A 61 19.76 -0.81 -4.42
CA ARG A 61 20.91 -1.07 -3.54
C ARG A 61 20.55 -0.69 -2.12
N LEU A 62 20.68 -1.64 -1.21
CA LEU A 62 20.78 -1.40 0.22
C LEU A 62 22.26 -1.34 0.56
N ASP A 63 22.71 -0.15 0.95
CA ASP A 63 24.12 0.15 1.17
C ASP A 63 24.67 -0.59 2.39
N ALA A 64 25.83 -1.22 2.25
CA ALA A 64 26.51 -1.98 3.28
C ALA A 64 26.74 -1.18 4.58
N ASP A 65 26.86 0.15 4.49
CA ASP A 65 27.11 1.02 5.64
C ASP A 65 25.85 1.33 6.46
N LEU A 66 24.66 0.94 6.00
CA LEU A 66 23.43 1.17 6.74
C LEU A 66 23.37 0.26 7.98
N PRO A 67 23.03 0.79 9.17
CA PRO A 67 23.04 0.00 10.41
C PRO A 67 22.21 -1.27 10.34
N MET A 68 21.03 -1.21 9.71
CA MET A 68 20.16 -2.36 9.57
C MET A 68 20.69 -3.41 8.58
N VAL A 69 21.40 -2.97 7.54
CA VAL A 69 22.09 -3.88 6.60
C VAL A 69 23.22 -4.59 7.32
N GLN A 70 24.03 -3.86 8.10
CA GLN A 70 25.09 -4.46 8.93
C GLN A 70 24.56 -5.48 9.94
N LEU A 71 23.46 -5.18 10.63
CA LEU A 71 22.83 -6.13 11.56
C LEU A 71 22.30 -7.37 10.84
N SER A 72 21.68 -7.20 9.66
CA SER A 72 21.20 -8.33 8.85
C SER A 72 22.35 -9.23 8.38
N HIS A 73 23.51 -8.65 8.03
CA HIS A 73 24.71 -9.41 7.67
C HIS A 73 25.23 -10.25 8.81
N ARG A 74 25.30 -9.70 10.03
CA ARG A 74 25.77 -10.46 11.21
C ARG A 74 24.85 -11.63 11.50
N LEU A 75 23.54 -11.41 11.43
CA LEU A 75 22.56 -12.48 11.60
C LEU A 75 22.73 -13.57 10.53
N LEU A 76 22.85 -13.17 9.25
CA LEU A 76 23.05 -14.11 8.14
C LEU A 76 24.34 -14.92 8.30
N GLN A 77 25.44 -14.28 8.67
CA GLN A 77 26.73 -14.95 8.89
C GLN A 77 26.64 -15.97 10.03
N GLU A 78 26.01 -15.60 11.15
CA GLU A 78 25.81 -16.51 12.27
C GLU A 78 24.94 -17.70 11.86
N SER A 79 23.86 -17.45 11.12
CA SER A 79 22.98 -18.52 10.61
C SER A 79 23.69 -19.45 9.63
N MET A 80 24.50 -18.93 8.72
CA MET A 80 25.23 -19.74 7.75
C MET A 80 26.35 -20.58 8.37
N ASN A 81 26.96 -20.09 9.46
CA ASN A 81 28.03 -20.78 10.16
C ASN A 81 27.51 -21.83 11.15
N ASN A 82 26.19 -21.94 11.34
CA ASN A 82 25.58 -22.90 12.23
C ASN A 82 24.78 -23.96 11.46
N PRO A 83 25.41 -25.09 11.07
CA PRO A 83 24.73 -26.15 10.31
C PRO A 83 23.70 -26.93 11.13
N ALA A 84 23.59 -26.68 12.44
CA ALA A 84 22.68 -27.38 13.35
C ALA A 84 21.32 -26.67 13.50
N LEU A 85 21.10 -25.53 12.83
CA LEU A 85 19.81 -24.85 12.88
C LEU A 85 18.70 -25.76 12.36
N SER A 86 17.67 -25.90 13.17
CA SER A 86 16.41 -26.51 12.77
C SER A 86 15.68 -25.65 11.72
N GLU A 87 14.67 -26.23 11.08
CA GLU A 87 13.82 -25.52 10.12
C GLU A 87 13.13 -24.30 10.76
N THR A 88 12.63 -24.44 11.98
CA THR A 88 11.95 -23.37 12.72
C THR A 88 12.90 -22.23 13.10
N GLU A 89 14.13 -22.55 13.50
CA GLU A 89 15.15 -21.53 13.81
C GLU A 89 15.62 -20.80 12.54
N SER A 90 15.75 -21.54 11.42
CA SER A 90 16.08 -20.96 10.12
C SER A 90 14.98 -20.01 9.63
N GLU A 91 13.72 -20.39 9.79
CA GLU A 91 12.59 -19.52 9.47
C GLU A 91 12.54 -18.29 10.37
N ALA A 92 12.76 -18.45 11.69
CA ALA A 92 12.84 -17.32 12.62
C ALA A 92 13.99 -16.35 12.25
N ALA A 93 15.15 -16.86 11.85
CA ALA A 93 16.26 -16.04 11.38
C ALA A 93 15.89 -15.26 10.11
N LEU A 94 15.23 -15.92 9.14
CA LEU A 94 14.74 -15.26 7.93
C LEU A 94 13.75 -14.15 8.28
N GLN A 95 12.77 -14.41 9.15
CA GLN A 95 11.80 -13.40 9.59
C GLN A 95 12.46 -12.22 10.29
N ALA A 96 13.46 -12.47 11.16
CA ALA A 96 14.22 -11.43 11.82
C ALA A 96 15.02 -10.59 10.81
N MET A 97 15.62 -11.21 9.78
CA MET A 97 16.26 -10.48 8.68
C MET A 97 15.29 -9.56 7.93
N VAL A 98 14.11 -10.05 7.57
CA VAL A 98 13.07 -9.23 6.92
C VAL A 98 12.67 -8.06 7.82
N CYS A 99 12.48 -8.31 9.11
CA CYS A 99 12.15 -7.28 10.09
C CYS A 99 13.23 -6.20 10.19
N LEU A 100 14.52 -6.59 10.22
CA LEU A 100 15.66 -5.67 10.24
C LEU A 100 15.74 -4.83 8.96
N LEU A 101 15.53 -5.43 7.79
CA LEU A 101 15.64 -4.74 6.50
C LEU A 101 14.41 -3.88 6.17
N ARG A 102 13.26 -4.15 6.80
CA ARG A 102 12.00 -3.45 6.56
C ARG A 102 12.11 -1.92 6.57
N PRO A 103 12.77 -1.25 7.54
CA PRO A 103 12.88 0.20 7.57
C PRO A 103 13.66 0.74 6.37
N VAL A 104 14.69 0.03 5.92
CA VAL A 104 15.53 0.48 4.78
C VAL A 104 14.79 0.25 3.45
N LEU A 105 14.09 -0.88 3.35
CA LEU A 105 13.22 -1.20 2.21
C LEU A 105 12.03 -0.23 2.07
N HIS A 106 11.55 0.35 3.18
CA HIS A 106 10.53 1.42 3.16
C HIS A 106 11.13 2.81 2.91
N GLN A 107 12.36 3.07 3.37
CA GLN A 107 12.97 4.41 3.30
C GLN A 107 13.51 4.76 1.91
N ARG A 108 13.93 3.78 1.12
CA ARG A 108 14.54 3.99 -0.21
C ARG A 108 13.55 3.90 -1.36
N GLU A 109 12.33 4.42 -1.19
CA GLU A 109 11.68 4.97 -2.37
C GLU A 109 12.64 5.97 -3.01
N SER A 110 13.14 5.62 -4.19
CA SER A 110 13.32 6.56 -5.28
C SER A 110 12.12 7.51 -5.28
N VAL A 111 12.29 8.65 -4.60
CA VAL A 111 11.35 9.78 -4.49
C VAL A 111 9.96 9.42 -5.00
N GLN A 112 9.11 8.74 -4.21
CA GLN A 112 7.68 8.97 -4.47
C GLN A 112 7.53 10.47 -4.29
N PRO A 113 7.07 11.21 -5.32
CA PRO A 113 6.98 12.65 -5.22
C PRO A 113 6.24 12.96 -3.92
N ARG A 114 6.69 13.93 -3.11
CA ARG A 114 6.03 14.34 -1.86
C ARG A 114 4.49 14.42 -2.01
N ARG A 115 4.03 14.71 -3.21
CA ARG A 115 2.62 14.70 -3.65
C ARG A 115 1.93 13.33 -3.53
N GLU A 116 2.56 12.21 -3.88
CA GLU A 116 1.96 10.87 -3.79
C GLU A 116 1.79 10.43 -2.34
N ARG A 117 2.83 10.56 -1.50
CA ARG A 117 2.72 10.29 -0.06
C ARG A 117 1.65 11.17 0.59
N GLN A 118 1.58 12.44 0.20
CA GLN A 118 0.55 13.35 0.68
C GLN A 118 -0.85 12.92 0.20
N PHE A 119 -0.98 12.45 -1.05
CA PHE A 119 -2.24 11.92 -1.58
C PHE A 119 -2.70 10.68 -0.80
N GLN A 120 -1.81 9.73 -0.53
CA GLN A 120 -2.15 8.55 0.26
C GLN A 120 -2.60 8.92 1.68
N LYS A 121 -1.90 9.84 2.35
CA LYS A 121 -2.33 10.36 3.67
C LYS A 121 -3.73 10.96 3.64
N VAL A 122 -4.05 11.73 2.59
CA VAL A 122 -5.37 12.32 2.41
C VAL A 122 -6.43 11.24 2.19
N VAL A 123 -6.15 10.23 1.37
CA VAL A 123 -7.06 9.11 1.13
C VAL A 123 -7.33 8.31 2.41
N THR A 124 -6.29 8.00 3.19
CA THR A 124 -6.43 7.34 4.50
C THR A 124 -7.30 8.17 5.44
N LEU A 125 -7.05 9.49 5.53
CA LEU A 125 -7.88 10.38 6.36
C LEU A 125 -9.35 10.38 5.93
N ILE A 126 -9.62 10.37 4.62
CA ILE A 126 -10.99 10.27 4.08
C ILE A 126 -11.65 8.95 4.50
N ASP A 127 -10.93 7.84 4.37
CA ASP A 127 -11.46 6.51 4.69
C ASP A 127 -11.74 6.36 6.18
N ASP A 128 -10.84 6.82 7.05
CA ASP A 128 -10.97 6.77 8.51
C ASP A 128 -12.17 7.60 9.01
N ASN A 129 -12.53 8.66 8.28
CA ASN A 129 -13.60 9.61 8.67
C ASN A 129 -14.81 9.55 7.73
N ILE A 130 -14.95 8.48 6.92
CA ILE A 130 -15.89 8.46 5.79
C ILE A 130 -17.35 8.67 6.19
N ARG A 131 -17.72 8.29 7.42
CA ARG A 131 -19.06 8.42 8.01
C ARG A 131 -19.35 9.81 8.55
N GLU A 132 -18.32 10.57 8.90
CA GLU A 132 -18.46 11.82 9.62
C GLU A 132 -19.05 12.92 8.73
N GLU A 133 -20.07 13.64 9.20
CA GLU A 133 -20.71 14.69 8.40
C GLU A 133 -19.74 15.86 8.11
N ILE A 134 -18.80 16.09 9.02
CA ILE A 134 -17.74 17.10 8.91
C ILE A 134 -16.77 16.81 7.75
N LEU A 135 -16.74 15.58 7.22
CA LEU A 135 -15.87 15.21 6.11
C LEU A 135 -16.27 15.94 4.82
N ARG A 136 -15.64 17.09 4.63
CA ARG A 136 -15.77 18.01 3.49
C ARG A 136 -14.36 18.40 3.00
N PRO A 137 -14.19 18.81 1.73
CA PRO A 137 -12.88 19.23 1.21
C PRO A 137 -12.18 20.29 2.07
N GLU A 138 -12.94 21.19 2.69
CA GLU A 138 -12.46 22.24 3.59
C GLU A 138 -11.85 21.67 4.87
N TRP A 139 -12.53 20.70 5.48
CA TRP A 139 -12.04 20.04 6.70
C TRP A 139 -10.78 19.22 6.41
N ILE A 140 -10.78 18.45 5.33
CA ILE A 140 -9.60 17.67 4.90
C ILE A 140 -8.38 18.57 4.68
N ALA A 141 -8.59 19.74 4.04
CA ALA A 141 -7.54 20.71 3.82
C ALA A 141 -6.97 21.24 5.15
N GLY A 142 -7.85 21.53 6.12
CA GLY A 142 -7.45 21.93 7.47
C GLY A 142 -6.61 20.88 8.19
N GLU A 143 -7.11 19.65 8.28
CA GLU A 143 -6.43 18.52 8.96
C GLU A 143 -5.08 18.15 8.33
N THR A 144 -4.92 18.38 7.02
CA THR A 144 -3.69 18.05 6.30
C THR A 144 -2.73 19.23 6.11
N GLY A 145 -3.07 20.41 6.65
CA GLY A 145 -2.26 21.62 6.54
C GLY A 145 -2.16 22.15 5.10
N MET A 146 -3.17 21.87 4.26
CA MET A 146 -3.21 22.24 2.85
C MET A 146 -4.23 23.35 2.62
N SER A 147 -4.06 24.12 1.53
CA SER A 147 -5.17 24.92 1.02
C SER A 147 -6.16 24.05 0.25
N VAL A 148 -7.44 24.40 0.29
CA VAL A 148 -8.50 23.73 -0.47
C VAL A 148 -8.15 23.66 -1.96
N ARG A 149 -7.62 24.74 -2.54
CA ARG A 149 -7.15 24.76 -3.93
C ARG A 149 -6.06 23.72 -4.21
N SER A 150 -5.13 23.51 -3.28
CA SER A 150 -4.08 22.50 -3.43
C SER A 150 -4.64 21.09 -3.36
N LEU A 151 -5.64 20.85 -2.50
CA LEU A 151 -6.36 19.59 -2.40
C LEU A 151 -7.08 19.26 -3.72
N TYR A 152 -7.84 20.21 -4.29
CA TYR A 152 -8.51 20.00 -5.57
C TYR A 152 -7.52 19.70 -6.69
N ARG A 153 -6.40 20.44 -6.77
CA ARG A 153 -5.36 20.17 -7.78
C ARG A 153 -4.75 18.79 -7.60
N MET A 154 -4.50 18.35 -6.36
CA MET A 154 -3.96 17.02 -6.07
C MET A 154 -4.86 15.89 -6.59
N PHE A 155 -6.18 16.00 -6.41
CA PHE A 155 -7.13 15.05 -6.99
C PHE A 155 -7.23 15.19 -8.51
N ALA A 156 -7.20 16.43 -9.04
CA ALA A 156 -7.27 16.68 -10.48
C ALA A 156 -6.06 16.11 -11.25
N ASP A 157 -4.86 16.15 -10.66
CA ASP A 157 -3.65 15.50 -11.20
C ASP A 157 -3.82 13.98 -11.36
N LYS A 158 -4.80 13.37 -10.68
CA LYS A 158 -5.20 11.96 -10.77
C LYS A 158 -6.47 11.73 -11.59
N GLY A 159 -7.00 12.76 -12.25
CA GLY A 159 -8.27 12.70 -12.98
C GLY A 159 -9.51 12.60 -12.07
N LEU A 160 -9.39 13.00 -10.81
CA LEU A 160 -10.44 12.88 -9.80
C LEU A 160 -10.95 14.25 -9.33
N VAL A 161 -12.16 14.27 -8.79
CA VAL A 161 -12.72 15.42 -8.06
C VAL A 161 -12.96 14.98 -6.62
N VAL A 162 -12.33 15.65 -5.65
CA VAL A 162 -12.33 15.23 -4.22
C VAL A 162 -13.73 15.04 -3.64
N ALA A 163 -14.66 15.98 -3.90
CA ALA A 163 -16.03 15.86 -3.41
C ALA A 163 -16.78 14.67 -4.03
N GLN A 164 -16.54 14.40 -5.32
CA GLN A 164 -17.08 13.23 -6.00
C GLN A 164 -16.44 11.94 -5.49
N TYR A 165 -15.15 11.95 -5.19
CA TYR A 165 -14.43 10.81 -4.61
C TYR A 165 -15.02 10.42 -3.26
N ILE A 166 -15.20 11.37 -2.33
CA ILE A 166 -15.81 11.13 -1.02
C ILE A 166 -17.23 10.58 -1.18
N ARG A 167 -18.06 11.23 -2.00
CA ARG A 167 -19.43 10.80 -2.27
C ARG A 167 -19.46 9.37 -2.83
N ASN A 168 -18.57 9.08 -3.76
CA ASN A 168 -18.43 7.76 -4.32
C ASN A 168 -18.05 6.76 -3.21
N ARG A 169 -16.97 6.97 -2.46
CA ARG A 169 -16.58 6.06 -1.37
C ARG A 169 -17.74 5.75 -0.42
N ARG A 170 -18.54 6.77 -0.03
CA ARG A 170 -19.79 6.56 0.75
C ARG A 170 -20.80 5.66 0.05
N LEU A 171 -21.06 5.88 -1.24
CA LEU A 171 -21.95 5.05 -2.04
C LEU A 171 -21.49 3.59 -2.15
N ASP A 172 -20.18 3.33 -2.21
CA ASP A 172 -19.65 1.96 -2.21
C ASP A 172 -19.95 1.24 -0.90
N PHE A 173 -19.74 1.92 0.23
CA PHE A 173 -20.10 1.39 1.54
C PHE A 173 -21.61 1.22 1.72
N CYS A 174 -22.43 2.14 1.20
CA CYS A 174 -23.88 1.95 1.18
C CYS A 174 -24.29 0.72 0.36
N ALA A 175 -23.70 0.53 -0.83
CA ALA A 175 -24.00 -0.63 -1.67
C ALA A 175 -23.62 -1.94 -0.98
N ASP A 176 -22.49 -1.96 -0.28
CA ASP A 176 -22.10 -3.11 0.52
C ASP A 176 -23.05 -3.37 1.70
N ALA A 177 -23.40 -2.33 2.45
CA ALA A 177 -24.37 -2.42 3.55
C ALA A 177 -25.74 -2.91 3.07
N ILE A 178 -26.24 -2.43 1.93
CA ILE A 178 -27.53 -2.84 1.35
C ILE A 178 -27.57 -4.34 1.02
N ARG A 179 -26.44 -4.94 0.61
CA ARG A 179 -26.38 -6.39 0.33
C ARG A 179 -26.51 -7.23 1.60
N HIS A 180 -26.10 -6.70 2.74
CA HIS A 180 -26.08 -7.41 4.02
C HIS A 180 -27.20 -6.97 4.98
N ALA A 181 -27.96 -5.92 4.61
CA ALA A 181 -29.03 -5.34 5.42
C ALA A 181 -30.22 -6.29 5.56
N ALA A 182 -30.89 -6.28 6.72
CA ALA A 182 -32.12 -7.04 6.94
C ALA A 182 -33.31 -6.50 6.11
N ASP A 183 -34.40 -7.26 5.99
CA ASP A 183 -35.56 -6.87 5.16
C ASP A 183 -36.28 -5.63 5.69
N ASP A 184 -36.34 -5.50 7.01
CA ASP A 184 -36.96 -4.40 7.75
C ASP A 184 -36.05 -3.17 7.87
N GLU A 185 -34.77 -3.28 7.50
CA GLU A 185 -33.84 -2.16 7.54
C GLU A 185 -34.19 -1.11 6.48
N LYS A 186 -34.35 0.13 6.93
CA LYS A 186 -34.70 1.26 6.07
C LYS A 186 -33.48 1.72 5.29
N LEU A 187 -33.54 1.67 3.96
CA LEU A 187 -32.49 2.14 3.05
C LEU A 187 -32.08 3.60 3.28
N ALA A 188 -33.02 4.44 3.71
CA ALA A 188 -32.74 5.81 4.13
C ALA A 188 -31.77 5.86 5.32
N GLY A 189 -31.97 4.98 6.31
CA GLY A 189 -31.10 4.85 7.48
C GLY A 189 -29.67 4.47 7.12
N ILE A 190 -29.49 3.58 6.13
CA ILE A 190 -28.17 3.25 5.58
C ILE A 190 -27.52 4.49 4.97
N GLY A 191 -28.25 5.27 4.18
CA GLY A 191 -27.75 6.53 3.62
C GLY A 191 -27.30 7.52 4.70
N PHE A 192 -28.13 7.73 5.73
CA PHE A 192 -27.79 8.60 6.86
C PHE A 192 -26.55 8.11 7.63
N HIS A 193 -26.45 6.81 7.87
CA HIS A 193 -25.31 6.20 8.58
C HIS A 193 -23.96 6.43 7.87
N TRP A 194 -23.98 6.57 6.54
CA TRP A 194 -22.80 6.85 5.73
C TRP A 194 -22.65 8.33 5.34
N GLY A 195 -23.38 9.23 6.00
CA GLY A 195 -23.16 10.67 5.89
C GLY A 195 -23.93 11.37 4.75
N PHE A 196 -25.01 10.78 4.24
CA PHE A 196 -25.97 11.49 3.38
C PHE A 196 -27.04 12.17 4.23
N SER A 197 -27.30 13.46 4.00
CA SER A 197 -28.27 14.25 4.77
C SER A 197 -29.69 14.23 4.21
N ASP A 198 -29.89 13.71 3.00
CA ASP A 198 -31.20 13.66 2.34
C ASP A 198 -31.38 12.37 1.53
N GLN A 199 -32.53 11.72 1.71
CA GLN A 199 -32.86 10.44 1.06
C GLN A 199 -33.06 10.57 -0.45
N SER A 200 -33.64 11.68 -0.91
CA SER A 200 -33.91 11.91 -2.34
C SER A 200 -32.60 12.12 -3.09
N HIS A 201 -31.69 12.89 -2.49
CA HIS A 201 -30.34 13.09 -2.97
C HIS A 201 -29.57 11.77 -3.01
N PHE A 202 -29.55 11.02 -1.90
CA PHE A 202 -28.92 9.70 -1.82
C PHE A 202 -29.41 8.77 -2.94
N SER A 203 -30.73 8.63 -3.10
CA SER A 203 -31.31 7.74 -4.12
C SER A 203 -30.93 8.16 -5.54
N THR A 204 -30.88 9.47 -5.80
CA THR A 204 -30.49 10.04 -7.09
C THR A 204 -29.02 9.73 -7.40
N VAL A 205 -28.10 10.03 -6.47
CA VAL A 205 -26.67 9.81 -6.71
C VAL A 205 -26.28 8.33 -6.69
N PHE A 206 -27.01 7.50 -5.93
CA PHE A 206 -26.85 6.04 -5.97
C PHE A 206 -27.25 5.49 -7.33
N LYS A 207 -28.40 5.91 -7.87
CA LYS A 207 -28.83 5.53 -9.22
C LYS A 207 -27.87 6.01 -10.31
N GLN A 208 -27.36 7.23 -10.19
CA GLN A 208 -26.34 7.74 -11.12
C GLN A 208 -25.07 6.88 -11.13
N ARG A 209 -24.66 6.36 -9.96
CA ARG A 209 -23.45 5.54 -9.85
C ARG A 209 -23.65 4.08 -10.29
N PHE A 210 -24.71 3.43 -9.82
CA PHE A 210 -24.91 1.99 -9.99
C PHE A 210 -25.93 1.63 -11.08
N GLY A 211 -26.52 2.63 -11.75
CA GLY A 211 -27.52 2.45 -12.80
C GLY A 211 -28.91 2.05 -12.30
N MET A 212 -29.10 1.86 -10.99
CA MET A 212 -30.36 1.45 -10.38
C MET A 212 -30.54 2.07 -9.00
N THR A 213 -31.78 2.20 -8.53
CA THR A 213 -32.10 2.74 -7.21
C THR A 213 -31.62 1.80 -6.09
N PRO A 214 -31.42 2.31 -4.85
CA PRO A 214 -31.07 1.47 -3.70
C PRO A 214 -32.01 0.27 -3.50
N GLY A 215 -33.31 0.44 -3.73
CA GLY A 215 -34.30 -0.62 -3.59
C GLY A 215 -34.19 -1.69 -4.68
N GLU A 216 -33.96 -1.28 -5.93
CA GLU A 216 -33.69 -2.22 -7.03
C GLU A 216 -32.38 -2.97 -6.82
N TYR A 217 -31.36 -2.28 -6.31
CA TYR A 217 -30.06 -2.87 -5.98
C TYR A 217 -30.20 -3.95 -4.90
N ARG A 218 -30.96 -3.67 -3.83
CA ARG A 218 -31.27 -4.65 -2.78
C ARG A 218 -31.95 -5.90 -3.36
N ARG A 219 -32.95 -5.73 -4.23
CA ARG A 219 -33.69 -6.86 -4.83
C ARG A 219 -32.82 -7.69 -5.78
N LYS A 220 -31.78 -7.11 -6.38
CA LYS A 220 -30.97 -7.76 -7.42
C LYS A 220 -29.72 -8.47 -6.86
N PHE A 221 -29.10 -7.91 -5.83
CA PHE A 221 -27.76 -8.32 -5.36
C PHE A 221 -27.75 -8.89 -3.94
N ARG A 222 -28.93 -9.15 -3.39
CA ARG A 222 -29.13 -9.89 -2.15
C ARG A 222 -29.71 -11.25 -2.50
#